data_AF-A0A517VF25-F1
#
_entry.id   AF-A0A517VF25-F1
#
_cell.length_a   1.000
_cell.length_b   1.000
_cell.length_c   1.000
_cell.angle_alpha   90.00
_cell.angle_beta   90.00
_cell.angle_gamma   90.00
#
_symmetry.space_group_name_H-M   'P 1'
#
loop_
_entity.id
_entity.type
_entity.pdbx_description
1 polymer ?
#
loop_
_entity_poly.entity_id
_entity_poly.type
_entity_poly.pdbx_seq_one_letter_code
_entity_poly.pdbx_strand_id
1 'polypeptide(L)'
;MEKQTLRITLILILLTGASCNSDENSRVADLATQQLERQADQNRRMSDLQQEVASGSRELVEADAQARREMVALQRAIQTERSEIGHQRDQLEAERREIADGRNRDPIVVAAITRVTMVVVSLLPLLICWLLLQQKVEPVDENEIAELLLDDLVSSEPRLMPPVTPKPDKRRLTDLPQSPANPSTEREN
;
A
#
# COMPACT_ATOMS: atom_id res chain seq x y z
N MET A 1 -2.49 -66.95 104.97
CA MET A 1 -2.35 -66.80 103.50
C MET A 1 -1.38 -65.69 103.10
N GLU A 2 -1.14 -64.65 103.93
CA GLU A 2 -0.20 -63.56 103.61
C GLU A 2 1.28 -63.94 103.43
N LYS A 3 1.78 -64.96 104.16
CA LYS A 3 3.19 -65.40 104.00
C LYS A 3 3.48 -66.02 102.62
N GLN A 4 2.47 -66.59 101.95
CA GLN A 4 2.66 -67.16 100.61
C GLN A 4 2.61 -66.08 99.53
N THR A 5 1.72 -65.09 99.65
CA THR A 5 1.66 -63.96 98.70
C THR A 5 2.92 -63.10 98.77
N LEU A 6 3.51 -62.91 99.96
CA LEU A 6 4.77 -62.18 100.11
C LEU A 6 5.98 -62.93 99.51
N ARG A 7 6.02 -64.27 99.63
CA ARG A 7 7.06 -65.07 98.97
C ARG A 7 6.92 -65.07 97.46
N ILE A 8 5.70 -65.16 96.94
CA ILE A 8 5.44 -65.14 95.49
C ILE A 8 5.79 -63.76 94.90
N THR A 9 5.42 -62.67 95.57
CA THR A 9 5.79 -61.31 95.12
C THR A 9 7.29 -61.06 95.20
N LEU A 10 7.97 -61.52 96.25
CA LEU A 10 9.43 -61.42 96.36
C LEU A 10 10.14 -62.22 95.25
N ILE A 11 9.68 -63.44 94.96
CA ILE A 11 10.23 -64.27 93.87
C ILE A 11 9.97 -63.61 92.51
N LEU A 12 8.79 -63.02 92.29
CA LEU A 12 8.46 -62.31 91.05
C LEU A 12 9.35 -61.07 90.83
N ILE A 13 9.61 -60.30 91.88
CA ILE A 13 10.53 -59.14 91.84
C ILE A 13 11.98 -59.60 91.64
N LEU A 14 12.39 -60.70 92.26
CA LEU A 14 13.73 -61.26 92.07
C LEU A 14 13.93 -61.77 90.62
N LEU A 15 12.91 -62.39 90.03
CA LEU A 15 12.97 -62.87 88.64
C LEU A 15 13.02 -61.72 87.62
N THR A 16 12.34 -60.60 87.87
CA THR A 16 12.40 -59.43 86.97
C THR A 16 13.69 -58.62 87.17
N GLY A 17 14.23 -58.56 88.39
CA GLY A 17 15.50 -57.90 88.68
C GLY A 17 16.74 -58.65 88.18
N ALA A 18 16.72 -59.99 88.20
CA ALA A 18 17.85 -60.82 87.77
C ALA A 18 18.05 -60.90 86.25
N SER A 19 17.08 -60.43 85.45
CA SER A 19 17.23 -60.34 83.99
C SER A 19 17.98 -59.08 83.52
N CYS A 20 18.31 -58.15 84.43
CA CYS A 20 19.29 -57.09 84.17
C CYS A 20 20.71 -57.66 84.25
N ASN A 21 21.07 -58.52 83.29
CA ASN A 21 22.46 -58.91 83.10
C ASN A 21 23.22 -57.71 82.53
N SER A 22 24.28 -57.26 83.21
CA SER A 22 25.07 -56.08 82.82
C SER A 22 25.72 -56.20 81.43
N ASP A 23 25.85 -57.42 80.91
CA ASP A 23 26.39 -57.73 79.57
C ASP A 23 25.40 -57.42 78.42
N GLU A 24 24.09 -57.45 78.69
CA GLU A 24 23.09 -57.17 77.66
C GLU A 24 22.88 -55.66 77.47
N ASN A 25 22.94 -54.90 78.56
CA ASN A 25 22.85 -53.43 78.53
C ASN A 25 24.04 -52.78 77.82
N SER A 26 25.26 -53.31 77.97
CA SER A 26 26.44 -52.78 77.27
C SER A 26 26.33 -53.00 75.76
N ARG A 27 25.84 -54.16 75.32
CA ARG A 27 25.60 -54.44 73.89
C ARG A 27 24.52 -53.55 73.28
N VAL A 28 23.45 -53.26 74.02
CA VAL A 28 22.41 -52.34 73.55
C VAL A 28 22.94 -50.91 73.45
N ALA A 29 23.79 -50.48 74.40
CA ALA A 29 24.45 -49.18 74.34
C ALA A 29 25.40 -49.07 73.13
N ASP A 30 26.20 -50.10 72.85
CA ASP A 30 27.08 -50.16 71.68
C ASP A 30 26.31 -50.18 70.35
N LEU A 31 25.15 -50.86 70.30
CA LEU A 31 24.28 -50.82 69.13
C LEU A 31 23.64 -49.43 68.96
N ALA A 32 23.25 -48.77 70.05
CA ALA A 32 22.70 -47.42 69.99
C ALA A 32 23.73 -46.39 69.49
N THR A 33 24.98 -46.47 69.95
CA THR A 33 26.06 -45.59 69.46
C THR A 33 26.36 -45.85 67.98
N GLN A 34 26.39 -47.11 67.55
CA GLN A 34 26.63 -47.46 66.15
C GLN A 34 25.50 -46.98 65.22
N GLN A 35 24.25 -46.98 65.67
CA GLN A 35 23.12 -46.43 64.90
C GLN A 35 23.17 -44.89 64.84
N LEU A 36 23.53 -44.23 65.94
CA LEU A 36 23.71 -42.77 65.96
C LEU A 36 24.81 -42.31 65.01
N GLU A 37 25.92 -43.03 64.93
CA GLU A 37 27.02 -42.72 64.02
C GLU A 37 26.59 -42.86 62.55
N ARG A 38 25.90 -43.95 62.20
CA ARG A 38 25.33 -44.14 60.86
C ARG A 38 24.28 -43.08 60.52
N GLN A 39 23.45 -42.69 61.49
CA GLN A 39 22.42 -41.67 61.32
C GLN A 39 23.07 -40.29 61.12
N ALA A 40 24.14 -39.97 61.85
CA ALA A 40 24.88 -38.73 61.69
C ALA A 40 25.49 -38.63 60.28
N ASP A 41 26.08 -39.71 59.77
CA ASP A 41 26.63 -39.74 58.41
C ASP A 41 25.54 -39.67 57.33
N GLN A 42 24.39 -40.32 57.53
CA GLN A 42 23.23 -40.16 56.64
C GLN A 42 22.70 -38.72 56.65
N ASN A 43 22.64 -38.10 57.82
CA ASN A 43 22.17 -36.72 57.98
C ASN A 43 23.10 -35.74 57.25
N ARG A 44 24.43 -35.94 57.34
CA ARG A 44 25.40 -35.15 56.57
C ARG A 44 25.17 -35.25 55.07
N ARG A 45 25.10 -36.47 54.52
CA ARG A 45 24.85 -36.69 53.08
C ARG A 45 23.50 -36.13 52.64
N MET A 46 22.48 -36.26 53.48
CA MET A 46 21.16 -35.70 53.22
C MET A 46 21.22 -34.17 53.19
N SER A 47 21.95 -33.53 54.10
CA SER A 47 22.17 -32.08 54.11
C SER A 47 22.89 -31.62 52.84
N ASP A 48 23.93 -32.33 52.42
CA ASP A 48 24.67 -32.00 51.20
C ASP A 48 23.78 -32.08 49.95
N LEU A 49 22.99 -33.16 49.82
CA LEU A 49 22.04 -33.32 48.72
C LEU A 49 20.93 -32.27 48.75
N GLN A 50 20.38 -31.94 49.92
CA GLN A 50 19.38 -30.88 50.04
C GLN A 50 19.95 -29.53 49.64
N GLN A 51 21.22 -29.25 50.00
CA GLN A 51 21.89 -28.03 49.59
C GLN A 51 22.08 -27.99 48.07
N GLU A 52 22.53 -29.08 47.45
CA GLU A 52 22.70 -29.18 46.00
C GLU A 52 21.36 -28.99 45.27
N VAL A 53 20.30 -29.69 45.72
CA VAL A 53 18.95 -29.57 45.17
C VAL A 53 18.39 -28.15 45.36
N ALA A 54 18.62 -27.52 46.51
CA ALA A 54 18.20 -26.14 46.76
C ALA A 54 18.94 -25.16 45.84
N SER A 55 20.25 -25.34 45.64
CA SER A 55 21.03 -24.51 44.71
C SER A 55 20.59 -24.70 43.26
N GLY A 56 20.42 -25.94 42.80
CA GLY A 56 19.97 -26.23 41.44
C GLY A 56 18.55 -25.75 41.19
N SER A 57 17.65 -25.91 42.17
CA SER A 57 16.28 -25.38 42.09
C SER A 57 16.26 -23.86 42.02
N ARG A 58 17.15 -23.18 42.75
CA ARG A 58 17.27 -21.72 42.70
C ARG A 58 17.74 -21.24 41.34
N GLU A 59 18.75 -21.87 40.76
CA GLU A 59 19.25 -21.56 39.42
C GLU A 59 18.17 -21.79 38.35
N LEU A 60 17.45 -22.91 38.41
CA LEU A 60 16.33 -23.21 37.52
C LEU A 60 15.21 -22.17 37.62
N VAL A 61 14.85 -21.75 38.84
CA VAL A 61 13.81 -20.74 39.06
C VAL A 61 14.26 -19.38 38.55
N GLU A 62 15.53 -19.02 38.71
CA GLU A 62 16.09 -17.78 38.18
C GLU A 62 16.10 -17.78 36.64
N ALA A 63 16.51 -18.89 36.03
CA ALA A 63 16.45 -19.08 34.58
C ALA A 63 15.01 -19.05 34.04
N ASP A 64 14.06 -19.72 34.69
CA ASP A 64 12.64 -19.68 34.30
C ASP A 64 12.06 -18.26 34.45
N ALA A 65 12.36 -17.58 35.55
CA ALA A 65 11.93 -16.20 35.76
C ALA A 65 12.50 -15.26 34.69
N GLN A 66 13.76 -15.45 34.29
CA GLN A 66 14.36 -14.69 33.21
C GLN A 66 13.73 -15.00 31.85
N ALA A 67 13.54 -16.27 31.50
CA ALA A 67 12.86 -16.68 30.28
C ALA A 67 11.44 -16.11 30.17
N ARG A 68 10.69 -16.08 31.28
CA ARG A 68 9.35 -15.45 31.33
C ARG A 68 9.42 -13.95 31.10
N ARG A 69 10.41 -13.25 31.64
CA ARG A 69 10.60 -11.80 31.40
C ARG A 69 10.91 -11.54 29.94
N GLU A 70 11.80 -12.32 29.34
CA GLU A 70 12.17 -12.21 27.92
C GLU A 70 10.98 -12.48 27.00
N MET A 71 10.19 -13.53 27.30
CA MET A 71 8.95 -13.84 26.59
C MET A 71 7.96 -12.67 26.62
N VAL A 72 7.74 -12.07 27.81
CA VAL A 72 6.84 -10.91 27.94
C VAL A 72 7.39 -9.69 27.21
N ALA A 73 8.69 -9.45 27.25
CA ALA A 73 9.33 -8.36 26.51
C ALA A 73 9.16 -8.53 24.99
N LEU A 74 9.38 -9.74 24.48
CA LEU A 74 9.21 -10.07 23.06
C LEU A 74 7.74 -9.94 22.63
N GLN A 75 6.79 -10.41 23.43
CA GLN A 75 5.37 -10.24 23.16
C GLN A 75 4.96 -8.77 23.07
N ARG A 76 5.48 -7.92 23.98
CA ARG A 76 5.23 -6.47 23.92
C ARG A 76 5.83 -5.86 22.65
N ALA A 77 7.06 -6.20 22.31
CA ALA A 77 7.70 -5.72 21.09
C ALA A 77 6.89 -6.09 19.84
N ILE A 78 6.43 -7.34 19.73
CA ILE A 78 5.58 -7.80 18.62
C ILE A 78 4.25 -7.03 18.58
N GLN A 79 3.63 -6.77 19.73
CA GLN A 79 2.38 -5.99 19.77
C GLN A 79 2.59 -4.55 19.31
N THR A 80 3.68 -3.91 19.73
CA THR A 80 4.05 -2.57 19.28
C THR A 80 4.29 -2.55 17.77
N GLU A 81 5.11 -3.47 17.24
CA GLU A 81 5.39 -3.56 15.81
C GLU A 81 4.11 -3.79 14.99
N ARG A 82 3.22 -4.69 15.45
CA ARG A 82 1.92 -4.90 14.79
C ARG A 82 1.05 -3.65 14.78
N SER A 83 1.06 -2.86 15.85
CA SER A 83 0.30 -1.61 15.91
C SER A 83 0.85 -0.56 14.94
N GLU A 84 2.18 -0.45 14.82
CA GLU A 84 2.83 0.45 13.88
C GLU A 84 2.57 0.03 12.43
N ILE A 85 2.70 -1.26 12.12
CA ILE A 85 2.35 -1.79 10.79
C ILE A 85 0.87 -1.54 10.48
N GLY A 86 -0.03 -1.69 11.46
CA GLY A 86 -1.44 -1.35 11.30
C GLY A 86 -1.65 0.10 10.89
N HIS A 87 -1.02 1.04 11.62
CA HIS A 87 -1.08 2.46 11.28
C HIS A 87 -0.51 2.79 9.91
N GLN A 88 0.65 2.21 9.55
CA GLN A 88 1.24 2.40 8.23
C GLN A 88 0.35 1.86 7.12
N ARG A 89 -0.27 0.69 7.34
CA ARG A 89 -1.20 0.10 6.37
C ARG A 89 -2.43 0.97 6.19
N ASP A 90 -3.00 1.49 7.27
CA ASP A 90 -4.19 2.34 7.20
C ASP A 90 -3.88 3.67 6.50
N GLN A 91 -2.69 4.25 6.71
CA GLN A 91 -2.22 5.42 5.96
C GLN A 91 -2.09 5.12 4.46
N LEU A 92 -1.42 4.01 4.10
CA LEU A 92 -1.30 3.58 2.70
C LEU A 92 -2.65 3.29 2.04
N GLU A 93 -3.61 2.74 2.80
CA GLU A 93 -4.95 2.49 2.30
C GLU A 93 -5.73 3.79 2.10
N ALA A 94 -5.57 4.77 2.98
CA ALA A 94 -6.12 6.11 2.81
C ALA A 94 -5.54 6.81 1.57
N GLU A 95 -4.22 6.79 1.39
CA GLU A 95 -3.55 7.33 0.20
C GLU A 95 -4.02 6.65 -1.08
N ARG A 96 -4.14 5.32 -1.07
CA ARG A 96 -4.68 4.57 -2.23
C ARG A 96 -6.11 4.98 -2.56
N ARG A 97 -6.96 5.21 -1.55
CA ARG A 97 -8.33 5.68 -1.76
C ARG A 97 -8.35 7.10 -2.33
N GLU A 98 -7.50 7.99 -1.84
CA GLU A 98 -7.37 9.35 -2.36
C GLU A 98 -6.91 9.37 -3.82
N ILE A 99 -5.90 8.58 -4.18
CA ILE A 99 -5.43 8.45 -5.56
C ILE A 99 -6.53 7.86 -6.46
N ALA A 100 -7.29 6.88 -5.97
CA ALA A 100 -8.40 6.31 -6.71
C ALA A 100 -9.52 7.34 -6.96
N ASP A 101 -9.83 8.19 -5.97
CA ASP A 101 -10.81 9.27 -6.12
C ASP A 101 -10.33 10.35 -7.09
N GLY A 102 -9.05 10.74 -7.01
CA GLY A 102 -8.43 11.69 -7.93
C GLY A 102 -8.48 11.22 -9.39
N ARG A 103 -8.13 9.94 -9.65
CA ARG A 103 -8.21 9.34 -10.98
C ARG A 103 -9.61 9.35 -11.59
N ASN A 104 -10.66 9.39 -10.77
CA ASN A 104 -12.03 9.45 -11.26
C ASN A 104 -12.42 10.88 -11.68
N ARG A 105 -11.78 11.90 -11.11
CA ARG A 105 -12.05 13.32 -11.36
C ARG A 105 -11.19 13.93 -12.46
N ASP A 106 -9.93 13.53 -12.56
CA ASP A 106 -8.99 13.99 -13.59
C ASP A 106 -9.53 13.86 -15.03
N PRO A 107 -10.11 12.72 -15.46
CA PRO A 107 -10.64 12.59 -16.82
C PRO A 107 -11.86 13.49 -17.06
N ILE A 108 -12.65 13.79 -16.04
CA ILE A 108 -13.82 14.67 -16.15
C ILE A 108 -13.37 16.12 -16.38
N VAL A 109 -12.38 16.60 -15.63
CA VAL A 109 -11.85 17.97 -15.76
C VAL A 109 -11.17 18.15 -17.12
N VAL A 110 -10.34 17.20 -17.54
CA VAL A 110 -9.66 17.25 -18.84
C VAL A 110 -10.67 17.23 -19.99
N ALA A 111 -11.70 16.38 -19.92
CA ALA A 111 -12.75 16.33 -20.92
C ALA A 111 -13.58 17.63 -20.97
N ALA A 112 -13.87 18.23 -19.82
CA ALA A 112 -14.61 19.50 -19.75
C ALA A 112 -13.82 20.64 -20.40
N ILE A 113 -12.53 20.78 -20.08
CA ILE A 113 -11.66 21.81 -20.67
C ILE A 113 -11.58 21.63 -22.18
N THR A 114 -11.37 20.39 -22.65
CA THR A 114 -11.27 20.10 -24.09
C THR A 114 -12.55 20.50 -24.84
N ARG A 115 -13.72 20.19 -24.27
CA ARG A 115 -15.02 20.58 -24.85
C ARG A 115 -15.21 22.10 -24.90
N VAL A 116 -14.87 22.80 -23.82
CA VAL A 116 -14.94 24.27 -23.76
C VAL A 116 -14.03 24.88 -24.82
N THR A 117 -12.79 24.40 -24.95
CA THR A 117 -11.85 24.89 -25.97
C THR A 117 -12.39 24.69 -27.38
N MET A 118 -13.00 23.54 -27.71
CA MET A 118 -13.64 23.33 -29.01
C MET A 118 -14.77 24.32 -29.30
N VAL A 119 -15.62 24.58 -28.29
CA VAL A 119 -16.73 25.55 -28.42
C VAL A 119 -16.19 26.96 -28.62
N VAL A 120 -15.15 27.35 -27.89
CA VAL A 120 -14.50 28.66 -28.04
C VAL A 120 -13.86 28.78 -29.42
N VAL A 121 -13.11 27.78 -29.87
CA VAL A 121 -12.45 27.75 -31.18
C VAL A 121 -13.46 27.83 -32.33
N SER A 122 -14.65 27.23 -32.19
CA SER A 122 -15.69 27.28 -33.21
C SER A 122 -16.52 28.58 -33.17
N LEU A 123 -16.73 29.18 -31.99
CA LEU A 123 -17.41 30.47 -31.84
C LEU A 123 -16.55 31.65 -32.28
N LEU A 124 -15.23 31.57 -32.11
CA LEU A 124 -14.30 32.64 -32.43
C LEU A 124 -14.39 33.11 -33.90
N PRO A 125 -14.36 32.24 -34.93
CA PRO A 125 -14.57 32.67 -36.32
C PRO A 125 -15.98 33.22 -36.56
N LEU A 126 -17.02 32.70 -35.89
CA LEU A 126 -18.38 33.24 -36.01
C LEU A 126 -18.46 34.67 -35.45
N LEU A 127 -17.83 34.92 -34.30
CA LEU A 127 -17.77 36.26 -33.69
C LEU A 127 -17.01 37.24 -34.58
N ILE A 128 -15.93 36.80 -35.21
CA ILE A 128 -15.20 37.62 -36.19
C ILE A 128 -16.11 37.97 -37.37
N CYS A 129 -16.78 36.99 -37.99
CA CYS A 129 -17.72 37.24 -39.08
C CYS A 129 -18.85 38.19 -38.65
N TRP A 130 -19.38 38.02 -37.45
CA TRP A 130 -20.41 38.89 -36.89
C TRP A 130 -19.92 40.33 -36.70
N LEU A 131 -18.71 40.52 -36.17
CA LEU A 131 -18.08 41.83 -36.04
C LEU A 131 -17.87 42.51 -37.40
N LEU A 132 -17.38 41.78 -38.41
CA LEU A 132 -17.24 42.31 -39.77
C LEU A 132 -18.59 42.72 -40.36
N LEU A 133 -19.66 41.96 -40.10
CA LEU A 133 -21.00 42.27 -40.61
C LEU A 133 -21.64 43.46 -39.88
N GLN A 134 -21.32 43.66 -38.60
CA GLN A 134 -21.74 44.83 -37.83
C GLN A 134 -20.96 46.09 -38.18
N GLN A 135 -19.77 45.95 -38.77
CA GLN A 135 -19.05 47.06 -39.36
C GLN A 135 -19.85 47.53 -40.58
N LYS A 136 -20.84 48.40 -40.32
CA LYS A 136 -21.52 49.16 -41.36
C LYS A 136 -20.42 49.86 -42.14
N VAL A 137 -20.26 49.44 -43.39
CA VAL A 137 -19.49 50.18 -44.38
C VAL A 137 -20.16 51.55 -44.43
N GLU A 138 -19.49 52.56 -43.87
CA GLU A 138 -19.87 53.94 -44.07
C GLU A 138 -19.96 54.12 -45.59
N PRO A 139 -21.11 54.56 -46.15
CA PRO A 139 -21.19 54.75 -47.59
C PRO A 139 -20.15 55.81 -47.94
N VAL A 140 -19.03 55.36 -48.51
CA VAL A 140 -18.03 56.24 -49.12
C VAL A 140 -18.79 57.08 -50.13
N ASP A 141 -18.60 58.39 -50.05
CA ASP A 141 -19.30 59.36 -50.87
C ASP A 141 -19.14 58.94 -52.34
N GLU A 142 -20.27 58.72 -53.04
CA GLU A 142 -20.27 58.24 -54.43
C GLU A 142 -19.43 59.14 -55.33
N ASN A 143 -19.29 60.41 -54.93
CA ASN A 143 -18.48 61.42 -55.59
C ASN A 143 -16.96 61.15 -55.46
N GLU A 144 -16.48 60.64 -54.32
CA GLU A 144 -15.07 60.29 -54.11
C GLU A 144 -14.69 59.02 -54.89
N ILE A 145 -15.62 58.07 -55.01
CA ILE A 145 -15.47 56.89 -55.87
C ILE A 145 -15.44 57.30 -57.35
N ALA A 146 -16.31 58.22 -57.76
CA ALA A 146 -16.35 58.73 -59.12
C ALA A 146 -15.07 59.51 -59.47
N GLU A 147 -14.53 60.30 -58.54
CA GLU A 147 -13.24 60.98 -58.73
C GLU A 147 -12.07 60.01 -58.82
N LEU A 148 -12.01 58.98 -57.97
CA LEU A 148 -10.96 57.95 -58.03
C LEU A 148 -11.02 57.13 -59.33
N LEU A 149 -12.23 56.84 -59.83
CA LEU A 149 -12.43 56.17 -61.11
C LEU A 149 -12.10 57.08 -62.30
N LEU A 150 -12.39 58.38 -62.21
CA LEU A 150 -11.97 59.36 -63.23
C LEU A 150 -10.45 59.51 -63.25
N ASP A 151 -9.80 59.51 -62.08
CA ASP A 151 -8.35 59.63 -61.93
C ASP A 151 -7.63 58.39 -62.50
N ASP A 152 -8.12 57.17 -62.25
CA ASP A 152 -7.57 55.95 -62.87
C ASP A 152 -7.87 55.85 -64.39
N LEU A 153 -8.98 56.43 -64.87
CA LEU A 153 -9.36 56.48 -66.29
C LEU A 153 -8.51 57.49 -67.08
N VAL A 154 -8.08 58.58 -66.44
CA VAL A 154 -7.22 59.63 -67.04
C VAL A 154 -5.73 59.34 -66.84
N SER A 155 -5.38 58.46 -65.89
CA SER A 155 -4.01 58.03 -65.63
C SER A 155 -3.39 57.29 -66.82
N SER A 156 -2.11 57.55 -67.08
CA SER A 156 -1.36 56.96 -68.19
C SER A 156 -1.08 55.46 -68.01
N GLU A 157 -1.30 54.91 -66.81
CA GLU A 157 -1.25 53.48 -66.50
C GLU A 157 -2.48 53.09 -65.67
N PRO A 158 -3.62 52.75 -66.30
CA PRO A 158 -4.81 52.32 -65.57
C PRO A 158 -4.54 50.97 -64.89
N ARG A 159 -4.65 50.92 -63.56
CA ARG A 159 -4.41 49.68 -62.80
C ARG A 159 -5.64 48.80 -62.67
N LEU A 160 -6.84 49.38 -62.85
CA LEU A 160 -8.11 48.67 -62.69
C LEU A 160 -8.71 48.18 -64.02
N MET A 161 -8.18 48.61 -65.17
CA MET A 161 -8.64 48.14 -66.49
C MET A 161 -7.69 47.11 -67.10
N PRO A 162 -8.21 46.01 -67.69
CA PRO A 162 -7.37 45.05 -68.40
C PRO A 162 -6.72 45.73 -69.62
N PRO A 163 -5.43 45.45 -69.92
CA PRO A 163 -4.74 46.07 -71.03
C PRO A 163 -5.42 45.72 -72.36
N VAL A 164 -5.85 46.74 -73.10
CA VAL A 164 -6.35 46.60 -74.48
C VAL A 164 -5.16 46.29 -75.38
N THR A 165 -4.82 45.02 -75.52
CA THR A 165 -3.95 44.57 -76.61
C THR A 165 -4.82 44.41 -77.87
N PRO A 166 -4.52 45.10 -78.99
CA PRO A 166 -5.22 44.88 -80.25
C PRO A 166 -4.71 43.57 -80.86
N LYS A 167 -5.35 42.46 -80.51
CA LYS A 167 -5.09 41.16 -81.12
C LYS A 167 -6.08 40.99 -82.29
N PRO A 168 -5.63 40.84 -83.55
CA PRO A 168 -6.54 40.71 -84.68
C PRO A 168 -7.36 39.43 -84.54
N ASP A 169 -8.66 39.62 -84.56
CA ASP A 169 -9.69 38.60 -84.39
C ASP A 169 -9.70 37.66 -85.60
N LYS A 170 -9.05 36.50 -85.47
CA LYS A 170 -9.17 35.38 -86.42
C LYS A 170 -10.21 34.41 -85.90
N ARG A 171 -11.49 34.78 -85.90
CA ARG A 171 -12.58 33.81 -85.81
C ARG A 171 -13.78 34.24 -86.65
N ARG A 172 -14.01 33.49 -87.72
CA ARG A 172 -15.31 32.90 -88.13
C ARG A 172 -15.42 32.87 -89.64
N LEU A 173 -15.09 31.73 -90.25
CA LEU A 173 -15.85 31.26 -91.41
C LEU A 173 -15.68 29.75 -91.66
N THR A 174 -15.94 28.92 -90.66
CA THR A 174 -16.26 27.50 -90.94
C THR A 174 -17.13 26.99 -89.80
N ASP A 175 -18.09 26.14 -90.15
CA ASP A 175 -19.06 25.44 -89.28
C ASP A 175 -20.45 26.10 -89.21
N LEU A 176 -21.05 26.24 -90.39
CA LEU A 176 -22.49 26.00 -90.58
C LEU A 176 -22.73 24.48 -90.47
N PRO A 177 -23.77 24.01 -89.76
CA PRO A 177 -24.15 22.61 -89.79
C PRO A 177 -24.93 22.32 -91.08
N GLN A 178 -24.32 21.58 -92.02
CA GLN A 178 -25.05 20.93 -93.10
C GLN A 178 -25.19 19.43 -92.80
N SER A 179 -26.45 19.01 -92.71
CA SER A 179 -26.94 17.63 -92.71
C SER A 179 -27.41 17.27 -94.13
N PRO A 180 -27.78 16.02 -94.47
CA PRO A 180 -27.01 14.77 -94.51
C PRO A 180 -27.02 14.14 -95.94
N ALA A 181 -26.09 13.24 -96.29
CA ALA A 181 -26.30 12.17 -97.29
C ALA A 181 -25.08 11.21 -97.38
N ASN A 182 -25.31 9.93 -97.08
CA ASN A 182 -24.59 8.79 -97.67
C ASN A 182 -25.11 8.58 -99.13
N PRO A 183 -24.53 7.78 -100.05
CA PRO A 183 -23.58 6.67 -99.83
C PRO A 183 -22.43 6.48 -100.89
N SER A 184 -21.53 5.53 -100.59
CA SER A 184 -20.85 4.57 -101.49
C SER A 184 -20.11 5.04 -102.76
N THR A 185 -18.79 4.80 -102.83
CA THR A 185 -18.05 4.03 -103.87
C THR A 185 -16.56 4.06 -103.50
N GLU A 186 -15.88 2.94 -103.22
CA GLU A 186 -15.31 1.95 -104.16
C GLU A 186 -14.13 2.51 -104.98
N ARG A 187 -13.00 1.76 -104.97
CA ARG A 187 -11.79 1.83 -105.84
C ARG A 187 -10.73 2.90 -105.48
N GLU A 188 -9.41 2.67 -105.55
CA GLU A 188 -8.56 1.57 -106.05
C GLU A 188 -7.08 1.92 -105.75
N ASN A 189 -6.25 0.86 -105.65
CA ASN A 189 -4.78 0.79 -105.49
C ASN A 189 -4.15 0.88 -104.10
#